data_AF-G9NM51-F1
#
_entry.id   AF-G9NM51-F1
#
_cell.length_a   1.000
_cell.length_b   1.000
_cell.length_c   1.000
_cell.angle_alpha   90.00
_cell.angle_beta   90.00
_cell.angle_gamma   90.00
#
_symmetry.space_group_name_H-M   'P 1'
#
loop_
_entity.id
_entity.type
_entity.pdbx_description
1 polymer ?
#
loop_
_entity_poly.entity_id
_entity_poly.type
_entity_poly.pdbx_seq_one_letter_code
_entity_poly.pdbx_strand_id
1 'polypeptide(L)'
;ALRVLGWGDVCPPGDQITKIAEASSAEVYRITNKRGTSIIKAIRLASPIKALTKAQVASGLVDEEPHSEIDVSNELQISEWLADIPGFAVYKERYIVKGRTSSELLEAHQTVQKKMKREDPGRAQYYPSPSRYLDDTTFLVVELGDAGKSLENWELDNVDQLWDIFLLETIALARAEEVAMFEHRDLHEGNLCVKQARPPRQRDPEGEGFFGYSGLDITILDYGLSRAEDLTNDDAAPIVYDLERDLSLFTSTYNPQCKVYRQMRSFLLRADRNWMPPEAHNIPYAKGIDGPLSWDAYVPYTNVLWLAYTYEYLVEHFEGNKRELTKFKKETAELWKYLNPDAPKNVPAFGCAADVACFALESGWIREDQLLGASTTLLEREDSIIVSRSVEPVEETPRRSQRTR
;
A
#
# COMPACT_ATOMS: atom_id res chain seq x y z
N ALA A 1 6.80 13.34 22.00
CA ALA A 1 5.53 12.70 22.42
C ALA A 1 4.48 12.99 21.36
N LEU A 2 3.73 11.99 20.92
CA LEU A 2 2.71 12.16 19.89
C LEU A 2 1.54 13.00 20.42
N ARG A 3 0.94 13.80 19.55
CA ARG A 3 -0.26 14.59 19.86
C ARG A 3 -1.44 13.64 20.07
N VAL A 4 -2.22 13.86 21.12
CA VAL A 4 -3.45 13.11 21.40
C VAL A 4 -4.64 13.92 20.91
N LEU A 5 -5.41 13.34 19.98
CA LEU A 5 -6.56 13.95 19.32
C LEU A 5 -7.82 13.11 19.56
N GLY A 6 -8.99 13.69 19.30
CA GLY A 6 -10.24 12.95 19.14
C GLY A 6 -10.56 12.71 17.67
N TRP A 7 -11.47 11.78 17.39
CA TRP A 7 -11.97 11.54 16.01
C TRP A 7 -12.60 12.79 15.39
N GLY A 8 -13.14 13.71 16.20
CA GLY A 8 -13.65 15.00 15.70
C GLY A 8 -12.57 16.00 15.27
N ASP A 9 -11.30 15.81 15.66
CA ASP A 9 -10.19 16.62 15.18
C ASP A 9 -9.64 16.08 13.85
N VAL A 10 -9.59 14.75 13.71
CA VAL A 10 -9.15 14.06 12.48
C VAL A 10 -10.21 14.12 11.39
N CYS A 11 -11.47 13.97 11.78
CA CYS A 11 -12.64 13.89 10.92
C CYS A 11 -13.70 14.89 11.37
N PRO A 12 -13.46 16.22 11.27
CA PRO A 12 -14.42 17.22 11.71
C PRO A 12 -15.74 17.13 10.93
N PRO A 13 -16.88 17.49 11.55
CA PRO A 13 -18.16 17.49 10.88
C PRO A 13 -18.14 18.34 9.59
N GLY A 14 -18.67 17.78 8.51
CA GLY A 14 -18.69 18.41 7.18
C GLY A 14 -17.57 17.95 6.23
N ASP A 15 -16.59 17.20 6.72
CA ASP A 15 -15.59 16.56 5.86
C ASP A 15 -16.20 15.38 5.09
N GLN A 16 -15.75 15.17 3.86
CA GLN A 16 -16.13 13.99 3.08
C GLN A 16 -15.23 12.83 3.47
N ILE A 17 -15.80 11.82 4.14
CA ILE A 17 -15.08 10.63 4.61
C ILE A 17 -15.52 9.43 3.78
N THR A 18 -14.57 8.75 3.16
CA THR A 18 -14.80 7.49 2.46
C THR A 18 -13.84 6.44 2.99
N LYS A 19 -14.35 5.33 3.51
CA LYS A 19 -13.50 4.16 3.77
C LYS A 19 -13.11 3.55 2.43
N ILE A 20 -11.81 3.46 2.15
CA ILE A 20 -11.29 3.03 0.85
C ILE A 20 -10.66 1.64 0.87
N ALA A 21 -10.11 1.21 2.02
CA ALA A 21 -9.53 -0.12 2.16
C ALA A 21 -9.61 -0.65 3.60
N GLU A 22 -9.46 -1.96 3.71
CA GLU A 22 -9.11 -2.68 4.94
C GLU A 22 -7.75 -3.31 4.67
N ALA A 23 -6.71 -2.75 5.30
CA ALA A 23 -5.34 -3.25 5.20
C ALA A 23 -5.13 -4.40 6.20
N SER A 24 -3.95 -5.01 6.21
CA SER A 24 -3.58 -6.03 7.19
C SER A 24 -3.64 -5.53 8.65
N SER A 25 -3.30 -4.26 8.87
CA SER A 25 -3.17 -3.64 10.20
C SER A 25 -4.06 -2.43 10.47
N ALA A 26 -4.83 -1.97 9.48
CA ALA A 26 -5.56 -0.72 9.58
C ALA A 26 -6.87 -0.66 8.80
N GLU A 27 -7.77 0.19 9.27
CA GLU A 27 -8.82 0.76 8.42
C GLU A 27 -8.26 2.00 7.71
N VAL A 28 -8.48 2.11 6.40
CA VAL A 28 -7.96 3.22 5.59
C VAL A 28 -9.10 4.08 5.07
N TYR A 29 -9.01 5.38 5.29
CA TYR A 29 -10.02 6.36 4.90
C TYR A 29 -9.41 7.43 3.99
N ARG A 30 -10.13 7.82 2.94
CA ARG A 30 -9.90 9.10 2.25
C ARG A 30 -10.74 10.17 2.92
N ILE A 31 -10.10 11.26 3.32
CA ILE A 31 -10.77 12.44 3.87
C ILE A 31 -10.48 13.62 2.99
N THR A 32 -11.53 14.30 2.52
CA THR A 32 -11.42 15.51 1.72
C THR A 32 -12.15 16.65 2.41
N ASN A 33 -11.46 17.78 2.56
CA ASN A 33 -12.01 19.02 3.10
C ASN A 33 -11.43 20.24 2.39
N LYS A 34 -11.76 21.44 2.86
CA LYS A 34 -11.33 22.71 2.25
C LYS A 34 -9.80 22.90 2.17
N ARG A 35 -9.02 22.12 2.93
CA ARG A 35 -7.54 22.17 2.93
C ARG A 35 -6.92 21.20 1.93
N GLY A 36 -7.67 20.20 1.47
CA GLY A 36 -7.18 19.19 0.53
C GLY A 36 -7.74 17.80 0.83
N THR A 37 -7.04 16.79 0.30
CA THR A 37 -7.34 15.38 0.52
C THR A 37 -6.16 14.71 1.22
N SER A 38 -6.44 13.86 2.20
CA SER A 38 -5.44 12.98 2.82
C SER A 38 -5.99 11.56 2.93
N ILE A 39 -5.08 10.59 2.92
CA ILE A 39 -5.36 9.22 3.30
C ILE A 39 -5.04 9.06 4.79
N ILE A 40 -5.98 8.52 5.55
CA ILE A 40 -5.89 8.29 6.98
C ILE A 40 -5.84 6.78 7.23
N LYS A 41 -4.67 6.28 7.64
CA LYS A 41 -4.48 4.89 8.08
C LYS A 41 -4.67 4.83 9.59
N ALA A 42 -5.72 4.14 10.03
CA ALA A 42 -6.09 4.01 11.43
C ALA A 42 -5.78 2.61 11.97
N ILE A 43 -4.75 2.52 12.81
CA ILE A 43 -4.27 1.29 13.43
C ILE A 43 -4.78 1.24 14.86
N ARG A 44 -5.60 0.25 15.20
CA ARG A 44 -6.10 0.11 16.57
C ARG A 44 -4.98 -0.38 17.49
N LEU A 45 -4.72 0.38 18.56
CA LEU A 45 -3.81 -0.04 19.61
C LEU A 45 -4.53 -0.93 20.64
N ALA A 46 -3.75 -1.68 21.42
CA ALA A 46 -4.25 -2.49 22.52
C ALA A 46 -5.04 -1.63 23.53
N SER A 47 -6.36 -1.61 23.36
CA SER A 47 -7.28 -0.71 24.07
C SER A 47 -8.69 -1.31 24.07
N PRO A 48 -9.53 -0.96 25.06
CA PRO A 48 -10.83 -1.59 25.23
C PRO A 48 -11.83 -1.17 24.13
N ILE A 49 -12.66 -2.12 23.69
CA ILE A 49 -13.84 -1.88 22.84
C ILE A 49 -15.06 -2.58 23.46
N LYS A 50 -16.28 -2.20 23.07
CA LYS A 50 -17.49 -2.92 23.49
C LYS A 50 -17.42 -4.36 22.98
N ALA A 51 -17.63 -5.34 23.86
CA ALA A 51 -17.63 -6.75 23.51
C ALA A 51 -18.73 -7.11 22.48
N LEU A 52 -18.48 -8.15 21.70
CA LEU A 52 -19.47 -8.70 20.78
C LEU A 52 -20.70 -9.22 21.52
N THR A 53 -21.87 -8.97 20.93
CA THR A 53 -23.11 -9.61 21.37
C THR A 53 -23.11 -11.09 20.94
N LYS A 54 -23.89 -11.92 21.65
CA LYS A 54 -24.06 -13.35 21.28
C LYS A 54 -24.51 -13.55 19.82
N ALA A 55 -25.35 -12.64 19.31
CA ALA A 55 -25.81 -12.68 17.92
C ALA A 55 -24.68 -12.39 16.92
N GLN A 56 -23.78 -11.45 17.24
CA GLN A 56 -22.63 -11.13 16.39
C GLN A 56 -21.60 -12.27 16.36
N VAL A 57 -21.33 -12.87 17.52
CA VAL A 57 -20.48 -14.08 17.59
C VAL A 57 -21.11 -15.22 16.78
N ALA A 58 -22.42 -15.45 16.93
CA ALA A 58 -23.13 -16.49 16.19
C ALA A 58 -23.18 -16.22 14.68
N SER A 59 -23.09 -14.97 14.23
CA SER A 59 -22.98 -14.62 12.81
C SER A 59 -21.56 -14.74 12.25
N GLY A 60 -20.59 -15.21 13.04
CA GLY A 60 -19.20 -15.37 12.62
C GLY A 60 -18.40 -14.07 12.60
N LEU A 61 -18.83 -13.03 13.31
CA LEU A 61 -18.06 -11.79 13.41
C LEU A 61 -16.87 -12.01 14.35
N VAL A 62 -15.69 -11.64 13.89
CA VAL A 62 -14.42 -11.79 14.60
C VAL A 62 -13.85 -10.40 14.81
N ASP A 63 -13.25 -10.15 15.97
CA ASP A 63 -12.51 -8.91 16.20
C ASP A 63 -11.07 -9.12 15.74
N GLU A 64 -10.53 -8.13 15.05
CA GLU A 64 -9.11 -8.05 14.76
C GLU A 64 -8.29 -8.05 16.06
N GLU A 65 -7.14 -8.72 16.04
CA GLU A 65 -6.19 -8.58 17.14
C GLU A 65 -5.33 -7.33 16.89
N PRO A 66 -5.12 -6.48 17.90
CA PRO A 66 -4.20 -5.35 17.76
C PRO A 66 -2.81 -5.86 17.39
N HIS A 67 -2.22 -5.25 16.37
CA HIS A 67 -0.81 -5.50 16.02
C HIS A 67 0.12 -5.05 17.15
N SER A 68 1.30 -5.68 17.23
CA SER A 68 2.28 -5.30 18.25
C SER A 68 2.79 -3.87 17.99
N GLU A 69 3.18 -3.15 19.05
CA GLU A 69 3.79 -1.82 18.90
C GLU A 69 5.04 -1.85 18.02
N ILE A 70 5.73 -3.00 17.99
CA ILE A 70 6.93 -3.23 17.17
C ILE A 70 6.55 -3.30 15.70
N ASP A 71 5.55 -4.10 15.32
CA ASP A 71 5.13 -4.25 13.91
C ASP A 71 4.64 -2.92 13.35
N VAL A 72 3.89 -2.16 14.16
CA VAL A 72 3.41 -0.83 13.80
C VAL A 72 4.58 0.16 13.67
N SER A 73 5.53 0.15 14.60
CA SER A 73 6.71 1.03 14.52
C SER A 73 7.59 0.71 13.31
N ASN A 74 7.73 -0.58 12.99
CA ASN A 74 8.47 -1.08 11.85
C ASN A 74 7.88 -0.58 10.53
N GLU A 75 6.56 -0.73 10.35
CA GLU A 75 5.85 -0.25 9.16
C GLU A 75 6.00 1.27 8.95
N LEU A 76 5.93 2.04 10.05
CA LEU A 76 6.12 3.49 10.00
C LEU A 76 7.55 3.88 9.65
N GLN A 77 8.53 3.18 10.19
CA GLN A 77 9.93 3.45 9.91
C GLN A 77 10.25 3.22 8.43
N ILE A 78 9.72 2.13 7.85
CA ILE A 78 9.78 1.89 6.40
C ILE A 78 9.09 3.03 5.64
N SER A 79 7.90 3.45 6.07
CA SER A 79 7.18 4.57 5.44
C SER A 79 8.02 5.86 5.44
N GLU A 80 8.70 6.16 6.54
CA GLU A 80 9.57 7.33 6.67
C GLU A 80 10.79 7.25 5.73
N TRP A 81 11.41 6.07 5.56
CA TRP A 81 12.54 5.88 4.64
C TRP A 81 12.15 6.02 3.17
N LEU A 82 10.92 5.62 2.81
CA LEU A 82 10.44 5.64 1.43
C LEU A 82 9.72 6.94 1.04
N ALA A 83 9.40 7.81 2.00
CA ALA A 83 8.56 8.98 1.80
C ALA A 83 9.07 9.97 0.74
N ASP A 84 10.39 10.05 0.54
CA ASP A 84 11.02 10.94 -0.45
C ASP A 84 11.21 10.27 -1.82
N ILE A 85 10.80 9.00 -1.99
CA ILE A 85 10.87 8.26 -3.25
C ILE A 85 9.56 8.45 -4.04
N PRO A 86 9.60 9.06 -5.24
CA PRO A 86 8.43 9.16 -6.09
C PRO A 86 7.82 7.80 -6.39
N GLY A 87 6.50 7.69 -6.25
CA GLY A 87 5.76 6.44 -6.34
C GLY A 87 5.43 5.80 -4.99
N PHE A 88 5.94 6.31 -3.86
CA PHE A 88 5.54 5.90 -2.51
C PHE A 88 4.64 6.95 -1.84
N ALA A 89 3.94 6.55 -0.78
CA ALA A 89 3.05 7.44 -0.05
C ALA A 89 3.81 8.58 0.62
N VAL A 90 3.36 9.82 0.38
CA VAL A 90 3.87 10.98 1.12
C VAL A 90 3.41 10.90 2.57
N TYR A 91 4.34 10.68 3.48
CA TYR A 91 4.08 10.74 4.91
C TYR A 91 3.90 12.20 5.35
N LYS A 92 2.75 12.54 5.94
CA LYS A 92 2.49 13.89 6.49
C LYS A 92 2.80 13.92 7.98
N GLU A 93 2.01 13.20 8.77
CA GLU A 93 2.16 13.19 10.24
C GLU A 93 1.46 11.98 10.88
N ARG A 94 1.75 11.70 12.16
CA ARG A 94 1.06 10.68 12.97
C ARG A 94 0.56 11.20 14.31
N TYR A 95 -0.55 10.63 14.76
CA TYR A 95 -1.31 11.06 15.92
C TYR A 95 -1.77 9.88 16.76
N ILE A 96 -1.91 10.09 18.07
CA ILE A 96 -2.71 9.20 18.90
C ILE A 96 -4.14 9.72 18.85
N VAL A 97 -5.08 8.90 18.44
CA VAL A 97 -6.51 9.25 18.45
C VAL A 97 -7.21 8.44 19.51
N LYS A 98 -7.89 9.13 20.43
CA LYS A 98 -8.54 8.51 21.58
C LYS A 98 -10.01 8.89 21.65
N GLY A 99 -10.85 7.90 21.88
CA GLY A 99 -12.25 8.09 22.24
C GLY A 99 -13.25 7.53 21.24
N ARG A 100 -14.51 7.88 21.46
CA ARG A 100 -15.63 7.45 20.61
C ARG A 100 -15.51 8.04 19.20
N THR A 101 -16.06 7.29 18.25
CA THR A 101 -16.12 7.70 16.84
C THR A 101 -17.09 8.86 16.58
N SER A 102 -16.98 9.48 15.40
CA SER A 102 -17.98 10.40 14.85
C SER A 102 -19.10 9.65 14.11
N SER A 103 -20.25 10.31 13.92
CA SER A 103 -21.36 9.79 13.10
C SER A 103 -20.94 9.50 11.67
N GLU A 104 -20.08 10.35 11.12
CA GLU A 104 -19.61 10.36 9.74
C GLU A 104 -18.69 9.16 9.48
N LEU A 105 -17.77 8.85 10.41
CA LEU A 105 -16.91 7.67 10.30
C LEU A 105 -17.72 6.36 10.41
N LEU A 106 -18.74 6.35 11.27
CA LEU A 106 -19.66 5.21 11.38
C LEU A 106 -20.45 4.99 10.08
N GLU A 107 -20.94 6.07 9.46
CA GLU A 107 -21.65 5.99 8.18
C GLU A 107 -20.75 5.48 7.05
N ALA A 108 -19.50 5.96 6.98
CA ALA A 108 -18.50 5.50 6.03
C ALA A 108 -18.23 3.99 6.18
N HIS A 109 -18.04 3.52 7.42
CA HIS A 109 -17.87 2.08 7.71
C HIS A 109 -19.11 1.28 7.29
N GLN A 110 -20.31 1.69 7.66
CA GLN A 110 -21.54 0.96 7.32
C GLN A 110 -21.79 0.88 5.81
N THR A 111 -21.41 1.91 5.06
CA THR A 111 -21.56 1.94 3.60
C THR A 111 -20.70 0.87 2.95
N VAL A 112 -19.42 0.78 3.34
CA VAL A 112 -18.49 -0.25 2.83
C VAL A 112 -18.91 -1.66 3.26
N GLN A 113 -19.28 -1.87 4.53
CA GLN A 113 -19.72 -3.20 4.98
C GLN A 113 -20.97 -3.69 4.24
N LYS A 114 -21.92 -2.79 3.94
CA LYS A 114 -23.10 -3.14 3.13
C LYS A 114 -22.73 -3.51 1.70
N LYS A 115 -21.74 -2.82 1.10
CA LYS A 115 -21.24 -3.12 -0.25
C LYS A 115 -20.53 -4.48 -0.25
N MET A 116 -19.54 -4.66 0.60
CA MET A 116 -18.76 -5.90 0.71
C MET A 116 -19.65 -7.12 0.97
N LYS A 117 -20.65 -7.02 1.85
CA LYS A 117 -21.57 -8.14 2.13
C LYS A 117 -22.52 -8.46 0.97
N ARG A 118 -22.77 -7.51 0.05
CA ARG A 118 -23.55 -7.77 -1.17
C ARG A 118 -22.70 -8.48 -2.22
N GLU A 119 -21.42 -8.13 -2.30
CA GLU A 119 -20.45 -8.70 -3.26
C GLU A 119 -20.01 -10.10 -2.83
N ASP A 120 -19.70 -10.27 -1.54
CA ASP A 120 -19.38 -11.56 -0.92
C ASP A 120 -20.13 -11.72 0.43
N PRO A 121 -21.31 -12.35 0.43
CA PRO A 121 -22.08 -12.60 1.65
C PRO A 121 -21.34 -13.46 2.69
N GLY A 122 -20.32 -14.22 2.29
CA GLY A 122 -19.51 -15.08 3.15
C GLY A 122 -18.27 -14.39 3.70
N ARG A 123 -17.96 -13.16 3.28
CA ARG A 123 -16.79 -12.40 3.74
C ARG A 123 -16.86 -12.17 5.24
N ALA A 124 -15.81 -12.60 5.95
CA ALA A 124 -15.66 -12.31 7.36
C ALA A 124 -15.40 -10.80 7.56
N GLN A 125 -16.06 -10.23 8.56
CA GLN A 125 -15.76 -8.88 9.03
C GLN A 125 -14.82 -9.01 10.24
N TYR A 126 -13.60 -8.47 10.09
CA TYR A 126 -12.58 -8.46 11.14
C TYR A 126 -12.55 -7.13 11.90
N TYR A 127 -12.73 -6.00 11.20
CA TYR A 127 -12.64 -4.69 11.84
C TYR A 127 -13.94 -4.33 12.59
N PRO A 128 -13.82 -3.93 13.88
CA PRO A 128 -14.95 -3.67 14.75
C PRO A 128 -15.62 -2.38 14.29
N SER A 129 -16.94 -2.45 14.14
CA SER A 129 -17.76 -1.28 13.83
C SER A 129 -17.41 -0.11 14.76
N PRO A 130 -17.18 1.11 14.23
CA PRO A 130 -16.84 2.29 15.03
C PRO A 130 -17.82 2.60 16.18
N SER A 131 -19.07 2.15 16.08
CA SER A 131 -20.07 2.24 17.16
C SER A 131 -19.69 1.50 18.45
N ARG A 132 -18.69 0.61 18.39
CA ARG A 132 -18.14 -0.16 19.50
C ARG A 132 -16.98 0.53 20.20
N TYR A 133 -16.47 1.64 19.67
CA TYR A 133 -15.41 2.40 20.32
C TYR A 133 -15.93 3.05 21.62
N LEU A 134 -15.05 3.09 22.62
CA LEU A 134 -15.23 3.62 23.96
C LEU A 134 -14.38 4.88 24.13
N ASP A 135 -14.56 5.57 25.27
CA ASP A 135 -13.79 6.79 25.58
C ASP A 135 -12.28 6.54 25.72
N ASP A 136 -11.90 5.28 26.00
CA ASP A 136 -10.50 4.84 26.09
C ASP A 136 -9.99 4.04 24.89
N THR A 137 -10.81 3.80 23.87
CA THR A 137 -10.34 3.16 22.64
C THR A 137 -9.32 4.08 21.96
N THR A 138 -8.16 3.53 21.62
CA THR A 138 -7.02 4.30 21.14
C THR A 138 -6.51 3.75 19.81
N PHE A 139 -6.17 4.65 18.90
CA PHE A 139 -5.62 4.36 17.60
C PHE A 139 -4.32 5.13 17.40
N LEU A 140 -3.37 4.52 16.70
CA LEU A 140 -2.35 5.27 16.00
C LEU A 140 -2.91 5.61 14.62
N VAL A 141 -2.97 6.91 14.33
CA VAL A 141 -3.46 7.42 13.05
C VAL A 141 -2.32 8.05 12.29
N VAL A 142 -2.11 7.57 11.07
CA VAL A 142 -1.11 8.09 10.14
C VAL A 142 -1.83 8.84 9.02
N GLU A 143 -1.41 10.07 8.80
CA GLU A 143 -1.87 10.90 7.69
C GLU A 143 -0.87 10.81 6.54
N LEU A 144 -1.37 10.44 5.38
CA LEU A 144 -0.65 10.30 4.12
C LEU A 144 -1.25 11.23 3.06
N GLY A 145 -0.47 11.60 2.04
CA GLY A 145 -0.94 12.32 0.85
C GLY A 145 -1.99 11.55 0.05
N ASP A 146 -2.71 12.25 -0.83
CA ASP A 146 -3.70 11.60 -1.70
C ASP A 146 -3.03 10.63 -2.69
N ALA A 147 -3.23 9.34 -2.44
CA ALA A 147 -2.69 8.25 -3.24
C ALA A 147 -3.46 8.02 -4.55
N GLY A 148 -4.63 8.65 -4.75
CA GLY A 148 -5.54 8.28 -5.83
C GLY A 148 -6.38 7.05 -5.48
N LYS A 149 -6.81 6.28 -6.48
CA LYS A 149 -7.66 5.09 -6.32
C LYS A 149 -6.83 3.81 -6.46
N SER A 150 -7.16 2.74 -5.72
CA SER A 150 -6.51 1.44 -5.94
C SER A 150 -6.69 0.96 -7.38
N LEU A 151 -5.72 0.19 -7.88
CA LEU A 151 -5.70 -0.32 -9.25
C LEU A 151 -6.92 -1.18 -9.54
N GLU A 152 -7.41 -1.97 -8.56
CA GLU A 152 -8.69 -2.70 -8.67
C GLU A 152 -9.92 -1.83 -8.94
N ASN A 153 -9.87 -0.55 -8.58
CA ASN A 153 -10.95 0.41 -8.79
C ASN A 153 -10.61 1.44 -9.90
N TRP A 154 -9.58 1.16 -10.69
CA TRP A 154 -9.18 1.97 -11.84
C TRP A 154 -9.60 1.31 -13.15
N GLU A 155 -10.18 2.08 -14.07
CA GLU A 155 -10.58 1.59 -15.39
C GLU A 155 -9.36 1.60 -16.33
N LEU A 156 -8.96 0.41 -16.79
CA LEU A 156 -7.84 0.22 -17.70
C LEU A 156 -8.34 0.16 -19.14
N ASP A 157 -8.49 1.33 -19.78
CA ASP A 157 -9.09 1.48 -21.10
C ASP A 157 -8.14 2.03 -22.18
N ASN A 158 -6.96 2.52 -21.78
CA ASN A 158 -5.93 3.03 -22.67
C ASN A 158 -4.58 2.31 -22.47
N VAL A 159 -3.97 1.84 -23.56
CA VAL A 159 -2.70 1.09 -23.52
C VAL A 159 -1.54 1.90 -22.94
N ASP A 160 -1.57 3.23 -23.02
CA ASP A 160 -0.54 4.07 -22.40
C ASP A 160 -0.61 4.03 -20.87
N GLN A 161 -1.77 3.69 -20.29
CA GLN A 161 -1.90 3.47 -18.84
C GLN A 161 -1.12 2.21 -18.42
N LEU A 162 -1.14 1.15 -19.25
CA LEU A 162 -0.43 -0.10 -18.96
C LEU A 162 1.08 0.14 -18.91
N TRP A 163 1.59 0.92 -19.87
CA TRP A 163 2.98 1.34 -19.90
C TRP A 163 3.34 2.17 -18.67
N ASP A 164 2.58 3.24 -18.40
CA ASP A 164 2.94 4.16 -17.33
C ASP A 164 2.84 3.51 -15.95
N ILE A 165 1.78 2.73 -15.67
CA ILE A 165 1.62 2.06 -14.36
C ILE A 165 2.80 1.09 -14.12
N PHE A 166 3.07 0.19 -15.08
CA PHE A 166 4.13 -0.81 -14.93
C PHE A 166 5.53 -0.17 -14.79
N LEU A 167 5.82 0.85 -15.60
CA LEU A 167 7.13 1.51 -15.60
C LEU A 167 7.30 2.40 -14.36
N LEU A 168 6.26 3.10 -13.91
CA LEU A 168 6.30 3.87 -12.66
C LEU A 168 6.57 2.95 -11.46
N GLU A 169 5.88 1.80 -11.38
CA GLU A 169 6.05 0.83 -10.29
C GLU A 169 7.47 0.25 -10.30
N THR A 170 7.95 -0.14 -11.48
CA THR A 170 9.31 -0.65 -11.67
C THR A 170 10.35 0.37 -11.21
N ILE A 171 10.21 1.64 -11.61
CA ILE A 171 11.14 2.72 -11.22
C ILE A 171 11.10 2.97 -9.71
N ALA A 172 9.91 3.01 -9.11
CA ALA A 172 9.74 3.22 -7.68
C ALA A 172 10.42 2.09 -6.88
N LEU A 173 10.14 0.83 -7.22
CA LEU A 173 10.75 -0.33 -6.56
C LEU A 173 12.27 -0.35 -6.73
N ALA A 174 12.79 -0.09 -7.93
CA ALA A 174 14.23 -0.04 -8.19
C ALA A 174 14.95 0.99 -7.30
N ARG A 175 14.33 2.15 -7.06
CA ARG A 175 14.86 3.19 -6.16
C ARG A 175 14.77 2.77 -4.69
N ALA A 176 13.68 2.12 -4.29
CA ALA A 176 13.54 1.63 -2.92
C ALA A 176 14.53 0.50 -2.61
N GLU A 177 14.82 -0.37 -3.58
CA GLU A 177 15.89 -1.37 -3.51
C GLU A 177 17.26 -0.71 -3.27
N GLU A 178 17.55 0.39 -3.97
CA GLU A 178 18.80 1.14 -3.81
C GLU A 178 18.89 1.88 -2.46
N VAL A 179 17.81 2.53 -2.02
CA VAL A 179 17.81 3.40 -0.83
C VAL A 179 17.75 2.61 0.48
N ALA A 180 17.04 1.48 0.49
CA ALA A 180 16.72 0.78 1.73
C ALA A 180 16.75 -0.75 1.61
N MET A 181 17.33 -1.31 0.53
CA MET A 181 17.29 -2.75 0.25
C MET A 181 15.86 -3.30 0.42
N PHE A 182 14.91 -2.57 -0.15
CA PHE A 182 13.48 -2.76 0.08
C PHE A 182 12.90 -3.95 -0.68
N GLU A 183 12.03 -4.69 -0.01
CA GLU A 183 11.13 -5.66 -0.61
C GLU A 183 9.71 -5.40 -0.13
N HIS A 184 8.75 -5.21 -1.05
CA HIS A 184 7.37 -4.93 -0.65
C HIS A 184 6.68 -6.15 -0.04
N ARG A 185 6.85 -7.31 -0.67
CA ARG A 185 6.30 -8.63 -0.31
C ARG A 185 4.77 -8.77 -0.29
N ASP A 186 4.02 -7.71 -0.65
CA ASP A 186 2.56 -7.73 -0.70
C ASP A 186 1.95 -6.73 -1.70
N LEU A 187 2.60 -6.54 -2.86
CA LEU A 187 2.21 -5.50 -3.81
C LEU A 187 1.13 -5.99 -4.79
N HIS A 188 -0.04 -6.33 -4.25
CA HIS A 188 -1.21 -6.67 -5.05
C HIS A 188 -1.96 -5.40 -5.51
N GLU A 189 -2.96 -5.54 -6.37
CA GLU A 189 -3.72 -4.45 -7.00
C GLU A 189 -4.44 -3.50 -6.01
N GLY A 190 -4.64 -3.95 -4.77
CA GLY A 190 -5.18 -3.12 -3.69
C GLY A 190 -4.15 -2.18 -3.07
N ASN A 191 -2.87 -2.55 -3.13
CA ASN A 191 -1.73 -1.80 -2.56
C ASN A 191 -1.03 -0.90 -3.58
N LEU A 192 -1.48 -0.89 -4.83
CA LEU A 192 -1.05 0.05 -5.85
C LEU A 192 -2.18 1.01 -6.19
N CYS A 193 -1.99 2.30 -5.89
CA CYS A 193 -2.95 3.34 -6.25
C CYS A 193 -2.51 4.13 -7.49
N VAL A 194 -3.49 4.64 -8.21
CA VAL A 194 -3.35 5.38 -9.47
C VAL A 194 -4.13 6.69 -9.39
N LYS A 195 -3.53 7.77 -9.88
CA LYS A 195 -4.17 9.08 -10.02
C LYS A 195 -3.89 9.72 -11.37
N GLN A 196 -4.87 10.45 -11.91
CA GLN A 196 -4.67 11.30 -13.08
C GLN A 196 -3.97 12.59 -12.66
N ALA A 197 -2.64 12.59 -12.64
CA ALA A 197 -1.85 13.76 -12.22
C ALA A 197 -1.81 14.86 -13.30
N ARG A 198 -1.87 14.47 -14.58
CA ARG A 198 -1.81 15.39 -15.73
C ARG A 198 -2.75 14.91 -16.83
N PRO A 199 -3.20 15.76 -17.76
CA PRO A 199 -3.95 15.30 -18.92
C PRO A 199 -3.14 14.28 -19.74
N PRO A 200 -3.77 13.22 -20.27
CA PRO A 200 -3.12 12.32 -21.22
C PRO A 200 -2.61 13.11 -22.45
N ARG A 201 -1.48 12.67 -23.00
CA ARG A 201 -0.86 13.26 -24.18
C ARG A 201 -0.78 12.22 -25.28
N GLN A 202 -1.03 12.64 -26.52
CA GLN A 202 -0.92 11.74 -27.66
C GLN A 202 0.54 11.32 -27.86
N ARG A 203 0.78 10.00 -27.90
CA ARG A 203 2.07 9.46 -28.31
C ARG A 203 2.26 9.63 -29.82
N ASP A 204 3.43 10.12 -30.21
CA ASP A 204 3.86 10.13 -31.60
C ASP A 204 4.11 8.67 -32.04
N PRO A 205 3.42 8.14 -33.06
CA PRO A 205 3.67 6.79 -33.56
C PRO A 205 5.08 6.56 -34.10
N GLU A 206 5.78 7.64 -34.50
CA GLU A 206 7.18 7.61 -34.95
C GLU A 206 8.16 8.05 -33.85
N GLY A 207 7.64 8.49 -32.70
CA GLY A 207 8.44 8.94 -31.56
C GLY A 207 9.02 7.77 -30.75
N GLU A 208 10.13 8.06 -30.07
CA GLU A 208 10.77 7.12 -29.16
C GLU A 208 10.09 7.11 -27.77
N GLY A 209 10.09 5.96 -27.12
CA GLY A 209 9.57 5.79 -25.75
C GLY A 209 8.09 5.49 -25.65
N PHE A 210 7.74 4.76 -24.59
CA PHE A 210 6.37 4.42 -24.21
C PHE A 210 5.94 5.09 -22.90
N PHE A 211 6.87 5.76 -22.21
CA PHE A 211 6.66 6.31 -20.87
C PHE A 211 6.21 7.78 -20.83
N GLY A 212 5.19 8.06 -20.02
CA GLY A 212 4.67 9.37 -19.64
C GLY A 212 3.53 9.91 -20.51
N TYR A 213 2.79 9.06 -21.22
CA TYR A 213 1.74 9.48 -22.15
C TYR A 213 0.33 9.43 -21.56
N SER A 214 0.07 8.57 -20.57
CA SER A 214 -1.23 8.49 -19.90
C SER A 214 -1.49 9.68 -18.98
N GLY A 215 -0.44 10.35 -18.50
CA GLY A 215 -0.53 11.39 -17.48
C GLY A 215 -0.87 10.87 -16.08
N LEU A 216 -0.78 9.56 -15.88
CA LEU A 216 -0.95 8.91 -14.59
C LEU A 216 0.28 9.09 -13.70
N ASP A 217 0.03 8.97 -12.41
CA ASP A 217 1.02 8.81 -11.35
C ASP A 217 0.54 7.67 -10.44
N ILE A 218 1.47 7.05 -9.72
CA ILE A 218 1.16 5.93 -8.83
C ILE A 218 1.49 6.24 -7.37
N THR A 219 0.96 5.42 -6.47
CA THR A 219 1.37 5.40 -5.07
C THR A 219 1.31 3.97 -4.54
N ILE A 220 2.46 3.45 -4.12
CA ILE A 220 2.65 2.15 -3.49
C ILE A 220 2.35 2.29 -1.99
N LEU A 221 1.47 1.42 -1.47
CA LEU A 221 0.92 1.46 -0.12
C LEU A 221 1.17 0.16 0.65
N ASP A 222 0.98 0.22 1.97
CA ASP A 222 0.95 -0.91 2.90
C ASP A 222 2.25 -1.73 2.98
N TYR A 223 3.14 -1.31 3.89
CA TYR A 223 4.44 -1.95 4.09
C TYR A 223 4.42 -3.00 5.21
N GLY A 224 3.23 -3.47 5.60
CA GLY A 224 3.06 -4.34 6.78
C GLY A 224 3.77 -5.70 6.67
N LEU A 225 3.98 -6.20 5.45
CA LEU A 225 4.73 -7.44 5.17
C LEU A 225 6.14 -7.18 4.61
N SER A 226 6.52 -5.91 4.47
CA SER A 226 7.74 -5.52 3.79
C SER A 226 9.00 -5.82 4.60
N ARG A 227 10.13 -5.69 3.90
CA ARG A 227 11.48 -5.74 4.46
C ARG A 227 12.29 -4.55 3.99
N ALA A 228 13.07 -3.94 4.87
CA ALA A 228 13.99 -2.85 4.54
C ALA A 228 15.13 -2.75 5.56
N GLU A 229 16.21 -2.07 5.19
CA GLU A 229 17.37 -1.80 6.03
C GLU A 229 17.72 -0.32 6.08
N ASP A 230 18.23 0.12 7.23
CA ASP A 230 18.84 1.43 7.38
C ASP A 230 20.27 1.38 6.86
N LEU A 231 20.48 1.77 5.60
CA LEU A 231 21.81 1.80 5.00
C LEU A 231 22.73 2.91 5.56
N THR A 232 22.22 3.75 6.48
CA THR A 232 23.03 4.75 7.18
C THR A 232 23.66 4.21 8.47
N ASN A 233 23.28 3.00 8.89
CA ASN A 233 23.74 2.36 10.11
C ASN A 233 24.08 0.89 9.88
N ASP A 234 25.38 0.60 9.70
CA ASP A 234 25.90 -0.74 9.43
C ASP A 234 25.55 -1.80 10.50
N ASP A 235 25.23 -1.37 11.73
CA ASP A 235 24.87 -2.26 12.84
C ASP A 235 23.35 -2.46 12.98
N ALA A 236 22.52 -1.78 12.17
CA ALA A 236 21.07 -1.91 12.22
C ALA A 236 20.61 -3.26 11.67
N ALA A 237 19.78 -3.97 12.43
CA ALA A 237 19.08 -5.14 11.91
C ALA A 237 18.02 -4.71 10.87
N PRO A 238 17.75 -5.54 9.84
CA PRO A 238 16.65 -5.28 8.92
C PRO A 238 15.33 -5.19 9.67
N ILE A 239 14.49 -4.25 9.25
CA ILE A 239 13.07 -4.27 9.56
C ILE A 239 12.43 -5.32 8.69
N VAL A 240 11.72 -6.26 9.30
CA VAL A 240 11.11 -7.39 8.62
C VAL A 240 9.87 -7.87 9.37
N TYR A 241 8.82 -8.21 8.62
CA TYR A 241 7.71 -9.00 9.12
C TYR A 241 7.99 -10.50 8.89
N ASP A 242 7.99 -11.28 9.96
CA ASP A 242 8.23 -12.73 9.88
C ASP A 242 6.98 -13.47 9.40
N LEU A 243 6.94 -13.74 8.09
CA LEU A 243 5.83 -14.43 7.44
C LEU A 243 5.73 -15.92 7.84
N GLU A 244 6.74 -16.52 8.49
CA GLU A 244 6.62 -17.91 8.99
C GLU A 244 5.65 -18.02 10.19
N ARG A 245 5.29 -16.90 10.82
CA ARG A 245 4.30 -16.85 11.91
C ARG A 245 2.89 -17.21 11.47
N ASP A 246 2.56 -16.99 10.20
CA ASP A 246 1.25 -17.33 9.63
C ASP A 246 1.38 -18.03 8.28
N LEU A 247 1.35 -19.36 8.32
CA LEU A 247 1.40 -20.19 7.11
C LEU A 247 0.11 -20.16 6.29
N SER A 248 -0.97 -19.52 6.78
CA SER A 248 -2.21 -19.37 6.02
C SER A 248 -2.01 -18.59 4.72
N LEU A 249 -1.06 -17.65 4.70
CA LEU A 249 -0.66 -16.89 3.50
C LEU A 249 -0.21 -17.82 2.36
N PHE A 250 0.53 -18.88 2.69
CA PHE A 250 1.09 -19.82 1.71
C PHE A 250 0.12 -20.96 1.36
N THR A 251 -0.72 -21.35 2.31
CA THR A 251 -1.66 -22.47 2.16
C THR A 251 -3.02 -22.06 1.58
N SER A 252 -3.36 -20.77 1.61
CA SER A 252 -4.60 -20.25 1.03
C SER A 252 -4.60 -20.33 -0.50
N THR A 253 -5.77 -20.62 -1.07
CA THR A 253 -6.02 -20.64 -2.52
C THR A 253 -7.13 -19.67 -2.93
N TYR A 254 -7.54 -18.79 -2.00
CA TYR A 254 -8.71 -17.92 -2.18
C TYR A 254 -8.51 -16.83 -3.25
N ASN A 255 -7.31 -16.25 -3.34
CA ASN A 255 -6.99 -15.16 -4.27
C ASN A 255 -5.76 -15.52 -5.14
N PRO A 256 -5.71 -15.11 -6.43
CA PRO A 256 -4.52 -15.19 -7.28
C PRO A 256 -3.20 -14.77 -6.61
N GLN A 257 -3.21 -13.71 -5.77
CA GLN A 257 -2.02 -13.22 -5.07
C GLN A 257 -1.37 -14.27 -4.16
N CYS A 258 -2.13 -15.25 -3.67
CA CYS A 258 -1.59 -16.34 -2.85
C CYS A 258 -0.53 -17.17 -3.59
N LYS A 259 -0.56 -17.18 -4.94
CA LYS A 259 0.50 -17.78 -5.76
C LYS A 259 1.84 -17.08 -5.54
N VAL A 260 1.84 -15.75 -5.43
CA VAL A 260 3.05 -14.93 -5.26
C VAL A 260 3.71 -15.23 -3.91
N TYR A 261 2.93 -15.30 -2.81
CA TYR A 261 3.49 -15.69 -1.50
C TYR A 261 4.18 -17.06 -1.56
N ARG A 262 3.58 -18.04 -2.23
CA ARG A 262 4.20 -19.37 -2.41
C ARG A 262 5.46 -19.31 -3.26
N GLN A 263 5.48 -18.47 -4.31
CA GLN A 263 6.67 -18.27 -5.14
C GLN A 263 7.81 -17.66 -4.33
N MET A 264 7.54 -16.60 -3.55
CA MET A 264 8.54 -15.99 -2.66
C MET A 264 9.10 -17.04 -1.69
N ARG A 265 8.24 -17.71 -0.92
CA ARG A 265 8.67 -18.71 0.06
C ARG A 265 9.43 -19.87 -0.56
N SER A 266 8.98 -20.37 -1.70
CA SER A 266 9.66 -21.47 -2.39
C SER A 266 11.03 -21.05 -2.90
N PHE A 267 11.16 -19.81 -3.39
CA PHE A 267 12.44 -19.28 -3.83
C PHE A 267 13.43 -19.19 -2.67
N LEU A 268 13.02 -18.69 -1.50
CA LEU A 268 13.86 -18.68 -0.30
C LEU A 268 14.27 -20.10 0.15
N LEU A 269 13.40 -21.10 -0.04
CA LEU A 269 13.71 -22.49 0.31
C LEU A 269 14.66 -23.19 -0.69
N ARG A 270 14.58 -22.83 -1.97
CA ARG A 270 15.16 -23.63 -3.07
C ARG A 270 16.16 -22.90 -3.95
N ALA A 271 16.30 -21.58 -3.79
CA ALA A 271 17.07 -20.69 -4.66
C ALA A 271 16.79 -20.92 -6.17
N ASP A 272 15.56 -21.32 -6.51
CA ASP A 272 15.09 -21.48 -7.88
C ASP A 272 13.62 -21.06 -8.02
N ARG A 273 13.18 -20.83 -9.26
CA ARG A 273 11.82 -20.37 -9.57
C ARG A 273 10.75 -21.47 -9.44
N ASN A 274 11.12 -22.71 -9.14
CA ASN A 274 10.15 -23.80 -9.00
C ASN A 274 9.43 -23.70 -7.66
N TRP A 275 8.19 -23.22 -7.70
CA TRP A 275 7.38 -23.06 -6.51
C TRP A 275 6.55 -24.30 -6.15
N MET A 276 6.23 -24.43 -4.87
CA MET A 276 5.55 -25.59 -4.29
C MET A 276 4.04 -25.38 -4.14
N PRO A 277 3.22 -26.44 -4.24
CA PRO A 277 1.78 -26.34 -4.03
C PRO A 277 1.46 -26.02 -2.55
N PRO A 278 0.24 -25.53 -2.25
CA PRO A 278 -0.18 -25.12 -0.91
C PRO A 278 0.13 -26.14 0.20
N GLU A 279 -0.10 -27.43 -0.06
CA GLU A 279 0.04 -28.51 0.93
C GLU A 279 1.49 -28.73 1.37
N ALA A 280 2.46 -28.24 0.59
CA ALA A 280 3.88 -28.31 0.90
C ALA A 280 4.35 -27.16 1.81
N HIS A 281 3.47 -26.22 2.17
CA HIS A 281 3.82 -25.05 2.98
C HIS A 281 3.38 -25.14 4.46
N ASN A 282 3.20 -26.35 4.99
CA ASN A 282 2.62 -26.61 6.31
C ASN A 282 3.63 -26.73 7.47
N ILE A 283 4.93 -26.58 7.21
CA ILE A 283 5.99 -26.63 8.22
C ILE A 283 6.59 -25.24 8.37
N PRO A 284 6.50 -24.58 9.55
CA PRO A 284 7.12 -23.28 9.78
C PRO A 284 8.63 -23.41 9.91
N TYR A 285 9.36 -22.38 9.50
CA TYR A 285 10.83 -22.30 9.49
C TYR A 285 11.46 -23.52 8.80
N ALA A 286 10.86 -23.94 7.69
CA ALA A 286 11.31 -25.11 6.95
C ALA A 286 12.78 -24.97 6.53
N LYS A 287 13.52 -26.08 6.52
CA LYS A 287 14.93 -26.09 6.16
C LYS A 287 15.09 -25.88 4.65
N GLY A 288 15.62 -24.72 4.27
CA GLY A 288 16.09 -24.41 2.92
C GLY A 288 17.53 -24.84 2.68
N ILE A 289 18.16 -24.25 1.67
CA ILE A 289 19.54 -24.58 1.24
C ILE A 289 20.56 -24.24 2.32
N ASP A 290 20.45 -23.05 2.91
CA ASP A 290 21.46 -22.50 3.84
C ASP A 290 21.02 -22.51 5.31
N GLY A 291 20.00 -23.31 5.64
CA GLY A 291 19.48 -23.43 7.01
C GLY A 291 17.95 -23.30 7.07
N PRO A 292 17.38 -23.08 8.27
CA PRO A 292 15.98 -22.71 8.41
C PRO A 292 15.69 -21.44 7.60
N LEU A 293 14.53 -21.38 6.95
CA LEU A 293 14.10 -20.18 6.23
C LEU A 293 14.07 -18.98 7.17
N SER A 294 14.65 -17.87 6.72
CA SER A 294 14.55 -16.57 7.38
C SER A 294 14.08 -15.53 6.38
N TRP A 295 13.09 -14.74 6.78
CA TRP A 295 12.59 -13.60 6.01
C TRP A 295 13.48 -12.36 6.15
N ASP A 296 14.52 -12.39 7.00
CA ASP A 296 15.49 -11.30 7.17
C ASP A 296 16.37 -11.12 5.93
N ALA A 297 16.58 -12.21 5.18
CA ALA A 297 17.41 -12.23 3.98
C ALA A 297 16.90 -11.23 2.94
N TYR A 298 17.83 -10.47 2.33
CA TYR A 298 17.51 -9.61 1.20
C TYR A 298 17.40 -10.44 -0.08
N VAL A 299 16.20 -10.51 -0.63
CA VAL A 299 15.88 -11.28 -1.83
C VAL A 299 15.03 -10.39 -2.76
N PRO A 300 15.62 -9.40 -3.46
CA PRO A 300 14.86 -8.44 -4.28
C PRO A 300 14.10 -9.08 -5.45
N TYR A 301 14.36 -10.35 -5.74
CA TYR A 301 13.54 -11.16 -6.64
C TYR A 301 12.06 -11.22 -6.20
N THR A 302 11.75 -11.01 -4.92
CA THR A 302 10.37 -10.87 -4.44
C THR A 302 9.65 -9.68 -5.10
N ASN A 303 10.33 -8.56 -5.35
CA ASN A 303 9.77 -7.43 -6.10
C ASN A 303 9.52 -7.80 -7.57
N VAL A 304 10.41 -8.60 -8.19
CA VAL A 304 10.21 -9.10 -9.56
C VAL A 304 8.96 -9.98 -9.67
N LEU A 305 8.69 -10.82 -8.65
CA LEU A 305 7.47 -11.63 -8.60
C LEU A 305 6.20 -10.77 -8.54
N TRP A 306 6.24 -9.66 -7.80
CA TRP A 306 5.12 -8.71 -7.75
C TRP A 306 4.98 -7.89 -9.03
N LEU A 307 6.07 -7.48 -9.68
CA LEU A 307 6.02 -6.86 -11.00
C LEU A 307 5.41 -7.80 -12.05
N ALA A 308 5.74 -9.11 -11.98
CA ALA A 308 5.12 -10.11 -12.83
C ALA A 308 3.60 -10.22 -12.59
N TYR A 309 3.19 -10.22 -11.32
CA TYR A 309 1.79 -10.19 -10.93
C TYR A 309 1.07 -8.94 -11.47
N THR A 310 1.64 -7.75 -11.28
CA THR A 310 1.04 -6.51 -11.79
C THR A 310 0.94 -6.51 -13.31
N TYR A 311 1.97 -6.99 -14.02
CA TYR A 311 1.91 -7.13 -15.48
C TYR A 311 0.77 -8.04 -15.94
N GLU A 312 0.59 -9.22 -15.31
CA GLU A 312 -0.54 -10.12 -15.61
C GLU A 312 -1.87 -9.43 -15.30
N TYR A 313 -1.99 -8.78 -14.15
CA TYR A 313 -3.18 -8.05 -13.74
C TYR A 313 -3.59 -6.99 -14.78
N LEU A 314 -2.64 -6.13 -15.18
CA LEU A 314 -2.85 -5.08 -16.17
C LEU A 314 -3.32 -5.65 -17.52
N VAL A 315 -2.75 -6.78 -17.93
CA VAL A 315 -3.10 -7.46 -19.18
C VAL A 315 -4.49 -8.10 -19.13
N GLU A 316 -4.85 -8.71 -18.00
CA GLU A 316 -6.12 -9.44 -17.83
C GLU A 316 -7.31 -8.49 -17.64
N HIS A 317 -7.09 -7.36 -16.99
CA HIS A 317 -8.12 -6.38 -16.65
C HIS A 317 -8.20 -5.20 -17.63
N PHE A 318 -7.44 -5.25 -18.75
CA PHE A 318 -7.55 -4.23 -19.79
C PHE A 318 -8.87 -4.35 -20.58
N GLU A 319 -9.70 -3.33 -20.49
CA GLU A 319 -11.01 -3.24 -21.13
C GLU A 319 -11.00 -2.43 -22.44
N GLY A 320 -9.83 -1.87 -22.81
CA GLY A 320 -9.65 -1.04 -24.00
C GLY A 320 -9.54 -1.81 -25.33
N ASN A 321 -8.83 -1.20 -26.29
CA ASN A 321 -8.74 -1.75 -27.65
C ASN A 321 -7.88 -3.03 -27.72
N LYS A 322 -8.52 -4.16 -28.05
CA LYS A 322 -7.85 -5.47 -28.18
C LYS A 322 -6.66 -5.49 -29.15
N ARG A 323 -6.69 -4.67 -30.22
CA ARG A 323 -5.56 -4.58 -31.16
C ARG A 323 -4.36 -3.87 -30.53
N GLU A 324 -4.61 -2.87 -29.70
CA GLU A 324 -3.56 -2.16 -28.96
C GLU A 324 -2.97 -3.05 -27.87
N LEU A 325 -3.80 -3.79 -27.13
CA LEU A 325 -3.33 -4.81 -26.19
C LEU A 325 -2.46 -5.88 -26.87
N THR A 326 -2.85 -6.31 -28.09
CA THR A 326 -2.05 -7.28 -28.85
C THR A 326 -0.68 -6.70 -29.23
N LYS A 327 -0.62 -5.41 -29.58
CA LYS A 327 0.65 -4.72 -29.85
C LYS A 327 1.49 -4.59 -28.59
N PHE A 328 0.88 -4.18 -27.46
CA PHE A 328 1.55 -4.13 -26.15
C PHE A 328 2.21 -5.46 -25.81
N LYS A 329 1.46 -6.56 -25.83
CA LYS A 329 1.99 -7.92 -25.56
C LYS A 329 3.10 -8.34 -26.50
N LYS A 330 3.07 -7.87 -27.75
CA LYS A 330 4.13 -8.14 -28.73
C LYS A 330 5.39 -7.35 -28.40
N GLU A 331 5.23 -6.08 -28.04
CA GLU A 331 6.33 -5.19 -27.65
C GLU A 331 7.01 -5.68 -26.37
N THR A 332 6.23 -6.10 -25.38
CA THR A 332 6.71 -6.59 -24.08
C THR A 332 7.01 -8.09 -24.05
N ALA A 333 7.01 -8.77 -25.21
CA ALA A 333 7.16 -10.23 -25.26
C ALA A 333 8.51 -10.71 -24.70
N GLU A 334 9.59 -9.97 -24.97
CA GLU A 334 10.91 -10.31 -24.43
C GLU A 334 11.03 -10.02 -22.94
N LEU A 335 10.51 -8.88 -22.47
CA LEU A 335 10.37 -8.61 -21.03
C LEU A 335 9.63 -9.75 -20.34
N TRP A 336 8.45 -10.12 -20.85
CA TRP A 336 7.63 -11.17 -20.23
C TRP A 336 8.34 -12.52 -20.19
N LYS A 337 9.17 -12.84 -21.19
CA LYS A 337 9.99 -14.06 -21.18
C LYS A 337 10.91 -14.14 -19.95
N TYR A 338 11.49 -13.01 -19.51
CA TYR A 338 12.40 -12.95 -18.36
C TYR A 338 11.68 -12.62 -17.03
N LEU A 339 10.53 -11.94 -17.10
CA LEU A 339 9.71 -11.58 -15.95
C LEU A 339 8.82 -12.73 -15.46
N ASN A 340 8.39 -13.62 -16.36
CA ASN A 340 7.45 -14.69 -16.05
C ASN A 340 8.07 -15.71 -15.06
N PRO A 341 7.53 -15.83 -13.84
CA PRO A 341 8.05 -16.76 -12.84
C PRO A 341 7.93 -18.23 -13.26
N ASP A 342 6.96 -18.57 -14.11
CA ASP A 342 6.72 -19.92 -14.63
C ASP A 342 7.50 -20.23 -15.93
N ALA A 343 8.39 -19.33 -16.38
CA ALA A 343 9.24 -19.59 -17.55
C ALA A 343 10.18 -20.81 -17.32
N PRO A 344 10.55 -21.57 -18.36
CA PRO A 344 11.46 -22.71 -18.22
C PRO A 344 12.79 -22.38 -17.51
N LYS A 345 13.39 -23.34 -16.79
CA LYS A 345 14.61 -23.13 -15.99
C LYS A 345 15.81 -22.58 -16.76
N ASN A 346 15.91 -22.86 -18.06
CA ASN A 346 17.00 -22.38 -18.91
C ASN A 346 16.78 -20.93 -19.40
N VAL A 347 15.65 -20.31 -19.08
CA VAL A 347 15.37 -18.90 -19.39
C VAL A 347 15.90 -18.04 -18.24
N PRO A 348 16.75 -17.02 -18.54
CA PRO A 348 17.17 -16.03 -17.57
C PRO A 348 15.98 -15.37 -16.88
N ALA A 349 16.15 -14.94 -15.63
CA ALA A 349 15.18 -14.13 -14.92
C ALA A 349 15.86 -12.87 -14.41
N PHE A 350 15.08 -11.79 -14.28
CA PHE A 350 15.52 -10.60 -13.57
C PHE A 350 15.80 -10.94 -12.10
N GLY A 351 16.83 -10.33 -11.50
CA GLY A 351 17.18 -10.53 -10.09
C GLY A 351 16.50 -9.54 -9.16
N CYS A 352 16.19 -8.35 -9.65
CA CYS A 352 15.59 -7.24 -8.90
C CYS A 352 14.79 -6.30 -9.82
N ALA A 353 14.06 -5.34 -9.24
CA ALA A 353 13.33 -4.32 -10.02
C ALA A 353 14.27 -3.40 -10.80
N ALA A 354 15.48 -3.14 -10.28
CA ALA A 354 16.49 -2.37 -11.02
C ALA A 354 16.90 -3.02 -12.35
N ASP A 355 17.00 -4.35 -12.43
CA ASP A 355 17.27 -5.06 -13.69
C ASP A 355 16.14 -4.85 -14.71
N VAL A 356 14.89 -4.82 -14.23
CA VAL A 356 13.70 -4.56 -15.06
C VAL A 356 13.70 -3.12 -15.58
N ALA A 357 14.07 -2.16 -14.72
CA ALA A 357 14.21 -0.75 -15.12
C ALA A 357 15.31 -0.57 -16.18
N CYS A 358 16.46 -1.23 -16.00
CA CYS A 358 17.54 -1.25 -16.98
C CYS A 358 17.08 -1.84 -18.32
N PHE A 359 16.34 -2.96 -18.30
CA PHE A 359 15.78 -3.55 -19.51
C PHE A 359 14.85 -2.55 -20.25
N ALA A 360 14.00 -1.83 -19.52
CA ALA A 360 13.11 -0.83 -20.12
C ALA A 360 13.87 0.36 -20.72
N LEU A 361 14.97 0.79 -20.10
CA LEU A 361 15.87 1.82 -20.64
C LEU A 361 16.58 1.33 -21.92
N GLU A 362 17.16 0.13 -21.89
CA GLU A 362 17.85 -0.48 -23.04
C GLU A 362 16.91 -0.78 -24.21
N SER A 363 15.64 -1.07 -23.91
CA SER A 363 14.59 -1.26 -24.92
C SER A 363 14.07 0.06 -25.51
N GLY A 364 14.55 1.21 -25.02
CA GLY A 364 14.12 2.53 -25.47
C GLY A 364 12.70 2.89 -25.06
N TRP A 365 12.15 2.23 -24.04
CA TRP A 365 10.78 2.51 -23.55
C TRP A 365 10.74 3.72 -22.62
N ILE A 366 11.81 3.91 -21.86
CA ILE A 366 12.06 5.06 -20.99
C ILE A 366 13.32 5.75 -21.51
N ARG A 367 13.33 7.08 -21.61
CA ARG A 367 14.55 7.83 -21.87
C ARG A 367 15.31 8.13 -20.58
N GLU A 368 16.64 8.29 -20.67
CA GLU A 368 17.50 8.60 -19.52
C GLU A 368 17.05 9.86 -18.77
N ASP A 369 16.64 10.92 -19.48
CA ASP A 369 16.10 12.15 -18.87
C ASP A 369 14.79 11.92 -18.11
N GLN A 370 13.99 10.94 -18.53
CA GLN A 370 12.76 10.59 -17.83
C GLN A 370 13.03 9.73 -16.60
N LEU A 371 14.00 8.82 -16.68
CA LEU A 371 14.41 7.99 -15.54
C LEU A 371 15.03 8.85 -14.43
N LEU A 372 15.85 9.83 -14.80
CA LEU A 372 16.43 10.81 -13.87
C LEU A 372 15.40 11.89 -13.46
N GLY A 373 14.57 12.36 -14.39
CA GLY A 373 13.57 13.40 -14.19
C GLY A 373 12.35 12.95 -13.39
N ALA A 374 12.04 11.66 -13.38
CA ALA A 374 11.11 11.06 -12.42
C ALA A 374 11.60 11.23 -10.96
N SER A 375 12.84 11.65 -10.71
CA SER A 375 13.32 12.07 -9.38
C SER A 375 12.90 13.51 -9.02
N THR A 376 12.40 14.29 -9.97
CA THR A 376 12.10 15.72 -9.82
C THR A 376 10.62 16.07 -9.94
N THR A 377 9.74 15.07 -10.07
CA THR A 377 8.32 15.27 -9.74
C THR A 377 8.29 15.72 -8.29
N LEU A 378 8.18 17.04 -8.11
CA LEU A 378 8.04 17.68 -6.81
C LEU A 378 6.93 16.93 -6.08
N LEU A 379 7.32 16.15 -5.07
CA LEU A 379 6.41 15.82 -3.99
C LEU A 379 5.99 17.18 -3.44
N GLU A 380 4.87 17.71 -3.93
CA GLU A 380 4.22 18.81 -3.24
C GLU A 380 3.92 18.23 -1.87
N ARG A 381 4.74 18.59 -0.88
CA ARG A 381 4.47 18.25 0.52
C ARG A 381 3.17 18.95 0.85
N GLU A 382 2.08 18.23 0.64
CA GLU A 382 0.75 18.67 0.99
C GLU A 382 0.71 18.85 2.50
N ASP A 383 0.36 20.05 2.95
CA ASP A 383 0.18 20.32 4.38
C ASP A 383 -0.88 19.38 4.99
N SER A 384 -0.75 19.13 6.29
CA SER A 384 -1.74 18.34 7.03
C SER A 384 -3.14 18.96 6.92
N ILE A 385 -4.13 18.13 6.65
CA ILE A 385 -5.54 18.52 6.68
C ILE A 385 -6.13 18.47 8.10
N ILE A 386 -5.38 18.05 9.12
CA ILE A 386 -5.86 17.90 10.49
C ILE A 386 -5.49 19.15 11.30
N VAL A 387 -6.49 19.84 11.84
CA VAL A 387 -6.28 21.05 12.65
C VAL A 387 -6.50 20.71 14.11
N SER A 388 -5.44 20.73 14.92
CA SER A 388 -5.59 20.72 16.37
C SER A 388 -6.21 22.06 16.80
N ARG A 389 -7.33 22.04 17.53
CA ARG A 389 -7.79 23.22 18.27
C ARG A 389 -6.68 23.63 19.24
N SER A 390 -5.89 24.65 18.87
CA SER A 390 -5.10 25.37 19.85
C SER A 390 -6.07 25.90 20.90
N VAL A 391 -5.73 25.73 22.18
CA VAL A 391 -6.47 26.35 23.28
C VAL A 391 -6.56 27.83 22.95
N GLU A 392 -7.76 28.32 22.63
CA GLU A 392 -7.94 29.75 22.40
C GLU A 392 -7.46 30.47 23.67
N PRO A 393 -6.61 31.50 23.55
CA PRO A 393 -6.32 32.33 24.71
C PRO A 393 -7.67 32.89 25.15
N VAL A 394 -8.07 32.56 26.37
CA VAL A 394 -9.25 33.10 27.03
C VAL A 394 -9.21 34.62 26.81
N GLU A 395 -10.10 35.14 25.97
CA GLU A 395 -10.28 36.57 25.82
C GLU A 395 -10.53 37.12 27.22
N GLU A 396 -9.59 37.92 27.72
CA GLU A 396 -9.79 38.70 28.94
C GLU A 396 -11.07 39.50 28.75
N THR A 397 -12.06 39.16 29.56
CA THR A 397 -13.34 39.85 29.62
C THR A 397 -13.06 41.34 29.85
N PRO A 398 -13.59 42.26 29.02
CA PRO A 398 -13.32 43.66 29.21
C PRO A 398 -13.92 44.10 30.55
N ARG A 399 -13.03 44.56 31.45
CA ARG A 399 -13.40 45.14 32.74
C ARG A 399 -14.48 46.20 32.54
N ARG A 400 -15.66 45.92 33.08
CA ARG A 400 -16.80 46.82 33.18
C ARG A 400 -16.36 48.10 33.90
N SER A 401 -16.21 49.20 33.16
CA SER A 401 -16.13 50.53 33.75
C SER A 401 -17.54 51.05 33.97
N GLN A 402 -18.00 51.08 35.22
CA GLN A 402 -19.18 51.86 35.61
C GLN A 402 -18.96 52.58 36.94
N ARG A 403 -18.58 53.86 36.77
CA ARG A 403 -19.04 55.06 37.48
C ARG A 403 -19.30 54.98 38.99
N THR A 404 -18.38 55.58 39.74
CA THR A 404 -18.62 56.21 41.04
C THR A 404 -19.64 57.35 40.91
N ARG A 405 -20.51 57.47 41.93
CA ARG A 405 -21.31 58.66 42.24
C ARG A 405 -20.43 59.77 42.79
#